data_AF-A0A7S4AZF9-F1
#
_entry.id   AF-A0A7S4AZF9-F1
#
_cell.length_a   1.000
_cell.length_b   1.000
_cell.length_c   1.000
_cell.angle_alpha   90.00
_cell.angle_beta   90.00
_cell.angle_gamma   90.00
#
_symmetry.space_group_name_H-M   'P 1'
#
loop_
_entity.id
_entity.type
_entity.pdbx_description
1 polymer ?
#
loop_
_entity_poly.entity_id
_entity_poly.type
_entity_poly.pdbx_seq_one_letter_code
_entity_poly.pdbx_strand_id
1 'polypeptide(L)'
;PACAAPLPFADGAALYDVGASLAAVARSDRPDELYTSLVEEASGPALGLVYSSDVSIKEAVRRGRGIYWSRSRGSLWQKGDSSGAWQHLVRIDIDCDSDALRFVVRQYGEPPAFCHRKTLTCWGHATGIRELQETLQSRLRNAPPGSYTKRLFDDPDLLRQKLVEEAQELAEATDADHVAAEAADVLYFAMVRCVAAGATFEQIESHLNRRSLKIQRRPGNAKQSRTDAANKILKDAQAEKAAKAGAEEAGKSGSVT
;
A
#
# COMPACT_ATOMS: atom_id res chain seq x y z
N PRO A 1 2.21 -14.76 43.43
CA PRO A 1 0.77 -14.43 43.33
C PRO A 1 0.35 -13.51 44.48
N ALA A 2 0.28 -12.21 44.21
CA ALA A 2 -0.47 -11.29 45.02
C ALA A 2 -1.44 -10.57 44.07
N CYS A 3 -2.69 -11.01 44.06
CA CYS A 3 -3.77 -10.23 43.45
C CYS A 3 -3.80 -8.88 44.15
N ALA A 4 -3.49 -7.81 43.43
CA ALA A 4 -3.78 -6.46 43.89
C ALA A 4 -5.27 -6.37 44.24
N ALA A 5 -5.57 -5.79 45.40
CA ALA A 5 -6.93 -5.64 45.88
C ALA A 5 -7.78 -4.87 44.84
N PRO A 6 -9.05 -5.24 44.63
CA PRO A 6 -9.92 -4.53 43.71
C PRO A 6 -10.10 -3.08 44.21
N LEU A 7 -9.83 -2.12 43.33
CA LEU A 7 -10.08 -0.71 43.61
C LEU A 7 -11.58 -0.51 43.88
N PRO A 8 -11.97 0.25 44.93
CA PRO A 8 -13.37 0.47 45.24
C PRO A 8 -14.00 1.34 44.15
N PHE A 9 -14.92 0.76 43.38
CA PHE A 9 -15.73 1.51 42.42
C PHE A 9 -16.85 2.23 43.17
N ALA A 10 -16.71 3.56 43.31
CA ALA A 10 -17.83 4.42 43.64
C ALA A 10 -18.67 4.64 42.37
N ASP A 11 -19.99 4.48 42.49
CA ASP A 11 -20.93 4.64 41.39
C ASP A 11 -20.77 5.99 40.68
N GLY A 12 -20.53 5.96 39.35
CA GLY A 12 -20.90 7.06 38.46
C GLY A 12 -19.81 7.78 37.65
N ALA A 13 -18.51 7.49 37.80
CA ALA A 13 -17.48 8.07 36.92
C ALA A 13 -16.17 7.27 36.93
N ALA A 14 -16.17 6.03 36.45
CA ALA A 14 -14.91 5.36 36.13
C ALA A 14 -14.29 6.02 34.89
N LEU A 15 -13.36 6.97 35.12
CA LEU A 15 -12.48 7.48 34.07
C LEU A 15 -11.47 6.38 33.73
N TYR A 16 -11.74 5.65 32.66
CA TYR A 16 -10.77 4.69 32.11
C TYR A 16 -9.67 5.44 31.36
N ASP A 17 -8.45 5.39 31.89
CA ASP A 17 -7.27 5.74 31.10
C ASP A 17 -7.04 4.62 30.08
N VAL A 18 -7.34 4.91 28.81
CA VAL A 18 -7.21 3.97 27.70
C VAL A 18 -5.76 3.50 27.54
N GLY A 19 -4.79 4.40 27.70
CA GLY A 19 -3.38 4.06 27.60
C GLY A 19 -2.92 3.17 28.75
N ALA A 20 -3.39 3.43 29.97
CA ALA A 20 -3.11 2.56 31.12
C ALA A 20 -3.77 1.19 30.97
N SER A 21 -5.00 1.15 30.46
CA SER A 21 -5.73 -0.10 30.22
C SER A 21 -5.03 -0.97 29.17
N LEU A 22 -4.50 -0.35 28.11
CA LEU A 22 -3.72 -1.03 27.08
C LEU A 22 -2.39 -1.57 27.64
N ALA A 23 -1.66 -0.76 28.42
CA ALA A 23 -0.41 -1.17 29.02
C ALA A 23 -0.61 -2.33 30.02
N ALA A 24 -1.70 -2.33 30.78
CA ALA A 24 -1.98 -3.34 31.81
C ALA A 24 -2.19 -4.76 31.28
N VAL A 25 -2.52 -4.92 29.99
CA VAL A 25 -2.69 -6.25 29.36
C VAL A 25 -1.46 -6.69 28.57
N ALA A 26 -0.51 -5.78 28.33
CA ALA A 26 0.76 -6.11 27.69
C ALA A 26 1.70 -6.82 28.67
N ARG A 27 2.60 -7.63 28.13
CA ARG A 27 3.59 -8.42 28.87
C ARG A 27 4.95 -8.14 28.29
N SER A 28 5.98 -8.19 29.12
CA SER A 28 7.35 -8.15 28.67
C SER A 28 8.10 -9.29 29.32
N ASP A 29 8.84 -10.04 28.51
CA ASP A 29 9.82 -11.03 28.94
C ASP A 29 11.21 -10.43 29.17
N ARG A 30 11.36 -9.11 28.93
CA ARG A 30 12.63 -8.42 28.98
C ARG A 30 12.98 -7.99 30.41
N PRO A 31 14.27 -8.05 30.81
CA PRO A 31 14.70 -7.54 32.12
C PRO A 31 14.49 -6.04 32.33
N ASP A 32 14.34 -5.27 31.26
CA ASP A 32 14.07 -3.83 31.30
C ASP A 32 12.57 -3.49 31.30
N GLU A 33 11.70 -4.52 31.31
CA GLU A 33 10.23 -4.41 31.29
C GLU A 33 9.67 -3.63 30.08
N LEU A 34 10.49 -3.40 29.05
CA LEU A 34 10.06 -2.70 27.85
C LEU A 34 9.32 -3.65 26.91
N TYR A 35 8.35 -3.13 26.16
CA TYR A 35 7.64 -3.86 25.13
C TYR A 35 8.31 -3.65 23.77
N THR A 36 8.45 -4.72 23.01
CA THR A 36 8.84 -4.60 21.60
C THR A 36 7.67 -3.98 20.83
N SER A 37 7.95 -2.96 20.02
CA SER A 37 6.92 -2.25 19.27
C SER A 37 7.28 -2.18 17.79
N LEU A 38 6.47 -2.81 16.95
CA LEU A 38 6.49 -2.62 15.51
C LEU A 38 5.76 -1.33 15.18
N VAL A 39 6.41 -0.43 14.45
CA VAL A 39 5.79 0.77 13.91
C VAL A 39 5.45 0.51 12.44
N GLU A 40 4.19 0.62 12.08
CA GLU A 40 3.64 0.41 10.74
C GLU A 40 3.00 1.70 10.24
N GLU A 41 3.24 2.07 8.98
CA GLU A 41 2.46 3.13 8.35
C GLU A 41 1.04 2.60 8.12
N ALA A 42 0.01 3.41 8.34
CA ALA A 42 -1.39 3.04 8.07
C ALA A 42 -1.71 2.61 6.62
N SER A 43 -0.76 2.70 5.70
CA SER A 43 -0.74 2.19 4.33
C SER A 43 -0.08 0.80 4.21
N GLY A 44 0.27 0.18 5.33
CA GLY A 44 0.78 -1.19 5.42
C GLY A 44 2.28 -1.38 5.65
N PRO A 45 3.23 -0.53 5.19
CA PRO A 45 4.64 -0.86 5.33
C PRO A 45 5.11 -0.72 6.78
N ALA A 46 5.89 -1.70 7.25
CA ALA A 46 6.65 -1.57 8.48
C ALA A 46 7.67 -0.42 8.35
N LEU A 47 7.60 0.55 9.25
CA LEU A 47 8.52 1.68 9.33
C LEU A 47 9.78 1.33 10.12
N GLY A 48 9.62 0.62 11.24
CA GLY A 48 10.75 0.20 12.06
C GLY A 48 10.35 -0.46 13.37
N LEU A 49 11.34 -0.95 14.11
CA LEU A 49 11.18 -1.47 15.47
C LEU A 49 11.65 -0.43 16.49
N VAL A 50 10.85 -0.27 17.54
CA VAL A 50 11.12 0.59 18.69
C VAL A 50 10.76 -0.16 19.97
N TYR A 51 11.00 0.48 21.11
CA TYR A 51 10.62 -0.05 22.41
C TYR A 51 9.64 0.90 23.06
N SER A 52 8.68 0.36 23.80
CA SER A 52 7.69 1.12 24.55
C SER A 52 7.77 0.77 26.04
N SER A 53 7.45 1.73 26.88
CA SER A 53 7.19 1.52 28.31
C SER A 53 5.74 1.88 28.61
N ASP A 54 5.24 1.53 29.80
CA ASP A 54 3.92 1.95 30.27
C ASP A 54 3.70 3.46 30.13
N VAL A 55 4.74 4.24 30.45
CA VAL A 55 4.70 5.70 30.36
C VAL A 55 4.62 6.15 28.90
N SER A 56 5.36 5.52 27.99
CA SER A 56 5.33 5.91 26.58
C SER A 56 3.99 5.57 25.93
N ILE A 57 3.38 4.43 26.28
CA ILE A 57 2.05 4.03 25.78
C ILE A 57 0.99 5.04 26.22
N LYS A 58 0.96 5.38 27.51
CA LYS A 58 0.03 6.38 28.05
C LYS A 58 0.16 7.73 27.34
N GLU A 59 1.39 8.22 27.19
CA GLU A 59 1.64 9.49 26.51
C GLU A 59 1.32 9.43 25.01
N ALA A 60 1.61 8.32 24.33
CA ALA A 60 1.29 8.12 22.92
C ALA A 60 -0.23 8.22 22.67
N VAL A 61 -1.02 7.53 23.49
CA VAL A 61 -2.49 7.55 23.44
C VAL A 61 -3.02 8.94 23.78
N ARG A 62 -2.54 9.54 24.89
CA ARG A 62 -2.99 10.86 25.34
C ARG A 62 -2.75 11.96 24.31
N ARG A 63 -1.62 11.90 23.59
CA ARG A 63 -1.23 12.93 22.62
C ARG A 63 -1.59 12.60 21.17
N GLY A 64 -1.99 11.36 20.87
CA GLY A 64 -2.19 10.90 19.49
C GLY A 64 -0.91 10.96 18.66
N ARG A 65 0.24 10.59 19.25
CA ARG A 65 1.58 10.76 18.67
C ARG A 65 2.40 9.48 18.76
N GLY A 66 3.32 9.28 17.81
CA GLY A 66 4.36 8.26 17.91
C GLY A 66 5.35 8.60 19.02
N ILE A 67 5.07 8.12 20.24
CA ILE A 67 5.89 8.31 21.43
C ILE A 67 6.33 6.95 21.93
N TYR A 68 7.64 6.80 22.09
CA TYR A 68 8.31 5.55 22.40
C TYR A 68 9.25 5.73 23.58
N TRP A 69 9.89 4.65 24.01
CA TRP A 69 10.98 4.68 24.97
C TRP A 69 12.34 4.54 24.27
N SER A 70 13.22 5.50 24.47
CA SER A 70 14.59 5.41 23.98
C SER A 70 15.46 4.69 25.02
N ARG A 71 15.89 3.47 24.69
CA ARG A 71 16.80 2.69 25.55
C ARG A 71 18.14 3.39 25.78
N SER A 72 18.70 4.02 24.75
CA SER A 72 19.98 4.72 24.86
C SER A 72 19.90 6.02 25.65
N ARG A 73 18.75 6.71 25.63
CA ARG A 73 18.54 7.95 26.39
C ARG A 73 17.88 7.73 27.74
N GLY A 74 17.43 6.51 28.04
CA GLY A 74 16.67 6.19 29.25
C GLY A 74 15.44 7.09 29.46
N SER A 75 14.77 7.51 28.39
CA SER A 75 13.72 8.53 28.45
C SER A 75 12.71 8.41 27.30
N LEU A 76 11.59 9.13 27.45
CA LEU A 76 10.57 9.25 26.40
C LEU A 76 11.16 9.87 25.13
N TRP A 77 10.81 9.28 24.00
CA TRP A 77 11.19 9.74 22.68
C TRP A 77 9.94 9.98 21.84
N GLN A 78 9.64 11.25 21.63
CA GLN A 78 8.60 11.68 20.71
C GLN A 78 9.19 11.78 19.30
N LYS A 79 8.73 10.90 18.40
CA LYS A 79 9.28 10.80 17.04
C LYS A 79 9.02 12.09 16.26
N GLY A 80 10.10 12.65 15.71
CA GLY A 80 10.07 13.81 14.83
C GLY A 80 10.34 15.15 15.51
N ASP A 81 10.44 15.23 16.84
CA ASP A 81 10.65 16.51 17.53
C ASP A 81 11.96 17.22 17.12
N SER A 82 13.00 16.45 16.79
CA SER A 82 14.27 17.01 16.30
C SER A 82 14.35 17.13 14.78
N SER A 83 13.64 16.28 14.04
CA SER A 83 13.81 16.15 12.58
C SER A 83 12.67 16.72 11.75
N GLY A 84 11.57 17.14 12.38
CA GLY A 84 10.32 17.50 11.70
C GLY A 84 9.54 16.31 11.12
N ALA A 85 10.14 15.12 11.06
CA ALA A 85 9.52 13.92 10.51
C ALA A 85 8.71 13.17 11.59
N TRP A 86 7.50 13.68 11.84
CA TRP A 86 6.65 13.29 12.96
C TRP A 86 5.58 12.27 12.61
N GLN A 87 4.95 11.70 13.64
CA GLN A 87 3.96 10.64 13.50
C GLN A 87 2.66 10.95 14.22
N HIS A 88 1.53 10.80 13.53
CA HIS A 88 0.21 10.75 14.16
C HIS A 88 -0.12 9.30 14.48
N LEU A 89 -0.52 9.01 15.72
CA LEU A 89 -0.96 7.68 16.13
C LEU A 89 -2.38 7.42 15.63
N VAL A 90 -2.58 6.34 14.87
CA VAL A 90 -3.91 5.93 14.39
C VAL A 90 -4.51 4.87 15.32
N ARG A 91 -3.74 3.83 15.66
CA ARG A 91 -4.10 2.83 16.67
C ARG A 91 -2.88 2.10 17.20
N ILE A 92 -3.06 1.39 18.31
CA ILE A 92 -2.09 0.41 18.81
C ILE A 92 -2.81 -0.92 18.89
N ASP A 93 -2.26 -1.95 18.26
CA ASP A 93 -2.71 -3.33 18.41
C ASP A 93 -1.74 -4.08 19.35
N ILE A 94 -2.24 -5.12 19.99
CA ILE A 94 -1.47 -6.07 20.79
C ILE A 94 -1.55 -7.42 20.05
N ASP A 95 -0.46 -8.18 20.04
CA ASP A 95 -0.45 -9.52 19.47
C ASP A 95 -1.15 -10.57 20.37
N CYS A 96 -1.11 -11.84 19.96
CA CYS A 96 -1.98 -12.88 20.50
C CYS A 96 -1.60 -13.35 21.92
N ASP A 97 -0.33 -13.29 22.28
CA ASP A 97 0.22 -13.59 23.62
C ASP A 97 0.58 -12.33 24.41
N SER A 98 0.37 -11.16 23.80
CA SER A 98 0.45 -9.85 24.40
C SER A 98 1.86 -9.39 24.76
N ASP A 99 2.89 -9.87 24.07
CA ASP A 99 4.27 -9.47 24.31
C ASP A 99 4.84 -8.46 23.28
N ALA A 100 4.10 -8.21 22.19
CA ALA A 100 4.44 -7.20 21.21
C ALA A 100 3.30 -6.23 20.90
N LEU A 101 3.67 -4.98 20.66
CA LEU A 101 2.78 -3.92 20.25
C LEU A 101 2.94 -3.60 18.78
N ARG A 102 1.85 -3.29 18.10
CA ARG A 102 1.87 -2.75 16.74
C ARG A 102 1.28 -1.34 16.73
N PHE A 103 2.16 -0.35 16.58
CA PHE A 103 1.80 1.05 16.42
C PHE A 103 1.50 1.34 14.96
N VAL A 104 0.23 1.55 14.64
CA VAL A 104 -0.20 2.00 13.31
C VAL A 104 -0.22 3.53 13.31
N VAL A 105 0.60 4.14 12.46
CA VAL A 105 0.82 5.59 12.43
C VAL A 105 0.67 6.18 11.03
N ARG A 106 0.36 7.48 10.95
CA ARG A 106 0.58 8.28 9.74
C ARG A 106 1.92 9.01 9.85
N GLN A 107 2.81 8.78 8.90
CA GLN A 107 4.15 9.40 8.88
C GLN A 107 4.12 10.72 8.09
N TYR A 108 4.52 11.81 8.75
CA TYR A 108 4.60 13.16 8.18
C TYR A 108 6.05 13.65 8.11
N GLY A 109 6.26 14.77 7.43
CA GLY A 109 7.55 15.42 7.17
C GLY A 109 7.77 15.68 5.68
N GLU A 110 8.78 16.49 5.34
CA GLU A 110 9.15 16.77 3.94
C GLU A 110 10.66 16.49 3.71
N PRO A 111 11.01 15.35 3.07
CA PRO A 111 10.17 14.19 2.79
C PRO A 111 9.79 13.42 4.08
N PRO A 112 8.71 12.62 4.08
CA PRO A 112 8.38 11.74 5.20
C PRO A 112 9.50 10.74 5.46
N ALA A 113 9.96 10.63 6.71
CA ALA A 113 11.04 9.72 7.08
C ALA A 113 10.91 9.16 8.50
N PHE A 114 10.85 7.83 8.62
CA PHE A 114 11.06 7.19 9.91
C PHE A 114 12.55 7.13 10.25
N CYS A 115 13.36 6.70 9.29
CA CYS A 115 14.77 6.42 9.50
C CYS A 115 15.62 7.70 9.53
N HIS A 116 16.67 7.69 10.35
CA HIS A 116 17.66 8.77 10.40
C HIS A 116 18.44 8.92 9.08
N ARG A 117 18.41 7.91 8.20
CA ARG A 117 18.99 7.95 6.85
C ARG A 117 18.09 8.62 5.81
N LYS A 118 17.02 9.31 6.24
CA LYS A 118 16.03 9.98 5.39
C LYS A 118 15.27 9.02 4.46
N THR A 119 15.11 7.76 4.89
CA THR A 119 14.24 6.77 4.23
C THR A 119 12.95 6.61 5.00
N LEU A 120 11.87 6.23 4.29
CA LEU A 120 10.57 6.00 4.92
C LEU A 120 10.65 4.90 5.97
N THR A 121 11.38 3.81 5.69
CA THR A 121 11.54 2.68 6.60
C THR A 121 13.00 2.52 7.05
N CYS A 122 13.22 1.78 8.14
CA CYS A 122 14.54 1.36 8.59
C CYS A 122 15.22 0.35 7.65
N TRP A 123 14.45 -0.30 6.76
CA TRP A 123 14.94 -1.36 5.88
C TRP A 123 15.25 -0.88 4.46
N GLY A 124 15.34 0.44 4.25
CA GLY A 124 15.78 1.04 3.00
C GLY A 124 14.63 1.64 2.19
N HIS A 125 14.79 1.62 0.87
CA HIS A 125 13.84 2.19 -0.07
C HIS A 125 12.62 1.28 -0.24
N ALA A 126 11.49 1.88 -0.64
CA ALA A 126 10.32 1.12 -1.02
C ALA A 126 10.63 0.22 -2.22
N THR A 127 9.86 -0.85 -2.37
CA THR A 127 9.88 -1.73 -3.55
C THR A 127 8.47 -1.88 -4.12
N GLY A 128 8.37 -2.40 -5.34
CA GLY A 128 7.09 -2.71 -5.99
C GLY A 128 6.25 -1.45 -6.30
N ILE A 129 4.93 -1.52 -6.10
CA ILE A 129 4.01 -0.46 -6.52
C ILE A 129 4.26 0.87 -5.78
N ARG A 130 4.73 0.82 -4.52
CA ARG A 130 5.09 2.03 -3.76
C ARG A 130 6.29 2.74 -4.37
N GLU A 131 7.33 2.00 -4.71
CA GLU A 131 8.51 2.55 -5.41
C GLU A 131 8.12 3.15 -6.77
N LEU A 132 7.26 2.44 -7.50
CA LEU A 132 6.73 2.93 -8.76
C LEU A 132 5.97 4.26 -8.55
N GLN A 133 5.10 4.36 -7.55
CA GLN A 133 4.41 5.61 -7.22
C GLN A 133 5.39 6.76 -6.92
N GLU A 134 6.37 6.54 -6.04
CA GLU A 134 7.36 7.54 -5.68
C GLU A 134 8.16 8.01 -6.90
N THR A 135 8.55 7.06 -7.75
CA THR A 135 9.26 7.32 -9.02
C THR A 135 8.40 8.14 -9.98
N LEU A 136 7.13 7.77 -10.17
CA LEU A 136 6.20 8.47 -11.05
C LEU A 136 5.89 9.88 -10.54
N GLN A 137 5.71 10.07 -9.24
CA GLN A 137 5.54 11.39 -8.64
C GLN A 137 6.77 12.27 -8.80
N SER A 138 7.97 11.70 -8.66
CA SER A 138 9.23 12.39 -8.94
C SER A 138 9.32 12.81 -10.42
N ARG A 139 8.99 11.89 -11.35
CA ARG A 139 8.98 12.15 -12.79
C ARG A 139 7.92 13.18 -13.19
N LEU A 140 6.75 13.19 -12.57
CA LEU A 140 5.73 14.20 -12.83
C LEU A 140 6.26 15.63 -12.56
N ARG A 141 7.07 15.79 -11.50
CA ARG A 141 7.67 17.08 -11.13
C ARG A 141 8.92 17.42 -11.93
N ASN A 142 9.78 16.43 -12.19
CA ASN A 142 11.18 16.66 -12.55
C ASN A 142 11.64 15.93 -13.83
N ALA A 143 10.74 15.27 -14.59
CA ALA A 143 11.19 14.45 -15.70
C ALA A 143 11.89 15.27 -16.80
N PRO A 144 12.99 14.75 -17.38
CA PRO A 144 13.64 15.38 -18.52
C PRO A 144 12.67 15.53 -19.70
N PRO A 145 12.75 16.64 -20.45
CA PRO A 145 12.03 16.80 -21.71
C PRO A 145 12.29 15.61 -22.64
N GLY A 146 11.23 15.05 -23.21
CA GLY A 146 11.31 13.92 -24.15
C GLY A 146 11.38 12.53 -23.53
N SER A 147 11.47 12.38 -22.20
CA SER A 147 11.38 11.06 -21.57
C SER A 147 10.00 10.41 -21.80
N TYR A 148 9.97 9.08 -21.94
CA TYR A 148 8.73 8.34 -22.24
C TYR A 148 7.63 8.60 -21.19
N THR A 149 7.98 8.56 -19.90
CA THR A 149 7.03 8.86 -18.82
C THR A 149 6.51 10.30 -18.88
N LYS A 150 7.35 11.27 -19.29
CA LYS A 150 6.91 12.66 -19.45
C LYS A 150 5.88 12.79 -20.57
N ARG A 151 6.11 12.13 -21.72
CA ARG A 151 5.12 12.05 -22.80
C ARG A 151 3.79 11.46 -22.34
N LEU A 152 3.81 10.41 -21.52
CA LEU A 152 2.57 9.82 -20.99
C LEU A 152 1.79 10.79 -20.07
N PHE A 153 2.49 11.67 -19.34
CA PHE A 153 1.84 12.70 -18.54
C PHE A 153 1.31 13.86 -19.38
N ASP A 154 1.98 14.20 -20.48
CA ASP A 154 1.65 15.33 -21.32
C ASP A 154 0.62 14.99 -22.42
N ASP A 155 0.46 13.70 -22.77
CA ASP A 155 -0.47 13.19 -23.78
C ASP A 155 -1.46 12.17 -23.19
N PRO A 156 -2.66 12.63 -22.77
CA PRO A 156 -3.70 11.76 -22.23
C PRO A 156 -4.26 10.73 -23.23
N ASP A 157 -4.21 11.03 -24.54
CA ASP A 157 -4.71 10.13 -25.57
C ASP A 157 -3.76 8.94 -25.74
N LEU A 158 -2.45 9.22 -25.79
CA LEU A 158 -1.42 8.18 -25.78
C LEU A 158 -1.53 7.28 -24.54
N LEU A 159 -1.67 7.87 -23.36
CA LEU A 159 -1.81 7.09 -22.12
C LEU A 159 -3.07 6.20 -22.15
N ARG A 160 -4.19 6.72 -22.66
CA ARG A 160 -5.42 5.92 -22.82
C ARG A 160 -5.21 4.77 -23.81
N GLN A 161 -4.57 5.02 -24.94
CA GLN A 161 -4.30 3.99 -25.96
C GLN A 161 -3.45 2.86 -25.38
N LYS A 162 -2.32 3.20 -24.75
CA LYS A 162 -1.46 2.21 -24.07
C LYS A 162 -2.22 1.41 -23.02
N LEU A 163 -3.02 2.07 -22.16
CA LEU A 163 -3.82 1.36 -21.15
C LEU A 163 -4.81 0.34 -21.76
N VAL A 164 -5.40 0.65 -22.92
CA VAL A 164 -6.33 -0.26 -23.61
C VAL A 164 -5.57 -1.40 -24.29
N GLU A 165 -4.43 -1.10 -24.91
CA GLU A 165 -3.52 -2.08 -25.52
C GLU A 165 -3.06 -3.11 -24.50
N GLU A 166 -2.43 -2.70 -23.38
CA GLU A 166 -1.93 -3.65 -22.39
C GLU A 166 -3.06 -4.46 -21.71
N ALA A 167 -4.25 -3.86 -21.58
CA ALA A 167 -5.40 -4.57 -21.04
C ALA A 167 -5.91 -5.66 -21.99
N GLN A 168 -5.76 -5.46 -23.30
CA GLN A 168 -6.07 -6.47 -24.31
C GLN A 168 -4.99 -7.55 -24.33
N GLU A 169 -3.70 -7.18 -24.29
CA GLU A 169 -2.58 -8.13 -24.24
C GLU A 169 -2.68 -9.04 -23.00
N LEU A 170 -2.98 -8.47 -21.83
CA LEU A 170 -3.26 -9.22 -20.61
C LEU A 170 -4.43 -10.21 -20.77
N ALA A 171 -5.47 -9.83 -21.52
CA ALA A 171 -6.63 -10.70 -21.74
C ALA A 171 -6.33 -11.84 -22.72
N GLU A 172 -5.35 -11.67 -23.61
CA GLU A 172 -4.93 -12.65 -24.61
C GLU A 172 -3.77 -13.55 -24.17
N ALA A 173 -3.00 -13.13 -23.16
CA ALA A 173 -1.89 -13.89 -22.60
C ALA A 173 -2.36 -15.23 -22.01
N THR A 174 -1.61 -16.31 -22.29
CA THR A 174 -2.02 -17.67 -21.95
C THR A 174 -1.12 -18.36 -20.92
N ASP A 175 0.18 -18.10 -20.94
CA ASP A 175 1.12 -18.66 -19.97
C ASP A 175 1.33 -17.69 -18.81
N ALA A 176 1.73 -18.24 -17.66
CA ALA A 176 1.77 -17.49 -16.41
C ALA A 176 2.78 -16.34 -16.41
N ASP A 177 3.91 -16.49 -17.13
CA ASP A 177 4.97 -15.47 -17.17
C ASP A 177 4.52 -14.28 -18.02
N HIS A 178 3.94 -14.55 -19.20
CA HIS A 178 3.37 -13.53 -20.06
C HIS A 178 2.20 -12.81 -19.39
N VAL A 179 1.28 -13.55 -18.74
CA VAL A 179 0.19 -12.94 -17.96
C VAL A 179 0.73 -12.00 -16.88
N ALA A 180 1.82 -12.38 -16.19
CA ALA A 180 2.42 -11.54 -15.16
C ALA A 180 3.08 -10.28 -15.76
N ALA A 181 3.75 -10.39 -16.91
CA ALA A 181 4.35 -9.27 -17.62
C ALA A 181 3.28 -8.26 -18.06
N GLU A 182 2.24 -8.71 -18.75
CA GLU A 182 1.14 -7.84 -19.21
C GLU A 182 0.37 -7.20 -18.05
N ALA A 183 0.19 -7.94 -16.95
CA ALA A 183 -0.41 -7.39 -15.74
C ALA A 183 0.47 -6.27 -15.13
N ALA A 184 1.79 -6.42 -15.19
CA ALA A 184 2.72 -5.40 -14.72
C ALA A 184 2.60 -4.12 -15.56
N ASP A 185 2.46 -4.23 -16.89
CA ASP A 185 2.31 -3.09 -17.79
C ASP A 185 0.96 -2.38 -17.60
N VAL A 186 -0.14 -3.14 -17.47
CA VAL A 186 -1.44 -2.57 -17.09
C VAL A 186 -1.35 -1.79 -15.77
N LEU A 187 -0.70 -2.37 -14.75
CA LEU A 187 -0.50 -1.70 -13.45
C LEU A 187 0.37 -0.45 -13.60
N TYR A 188 1.41 -0.49 -14.43
CA TYR A 188 2.26 0.67 -14.70
C TYR A 188 1.45 1.84 -15.28
N PHE A 189 0.73 1.63 -16.38
CA PHE A 189 -0.06 2.70 -17.01
C PHE A 189 -1.23 3.15 -16.13
N ALA A 190 -1.85 2.23 -15.37
CA ALA A 190 -2.86 2.59 -14.38
C ALA A 190 -2.27 3.51 -13.29
N MET A 191 -1.07 3.23 -12.80
CA MET A 191 -0.38 4.06 -11.82
C MET A 191 0.04 5.42 -12.40
N VAL A 192 0.51 5.48 -13.66
CA VAL A 192 0.75 6.75 -14.36
C VAL A 192 -0.53 7.60 -14.39
N ARG A 193 -1.66 7.00 -14.76
CA ARG A 193 -2.97 7.67 -14.79
C ARG A 193 -3.41 8.15 -13.41
N CYS A 194 -3.17 7.36 -12.37
CA CYS A 194 -3.49 7.72 -10.99
C CYS A 194 -2.66 8.91 -10.52
N VAL A 195 -1.34 8.85 -10.69
CA VAL A 195 -0.42 9.93 -10.30
C VAL A 195 -0.73 11.22 -11.06
N ALA A 196 -1.05 11.14 -12.36
CA ALA A 196 -1.48 12.29 -13.15
C ALA A 196 -2.75 12.98 -12.60
N ALA A 197 -3.66 12.22 -11.99
CA ALA A 197 -4.84 12.75 -11.32
C ALA A 197 -4.64 13.11 -9.84
N GLY A 198 -3.44 12.94 -9.30
CA GLY A 198 -3.18 13.12 -7.86
C GLY A 198 -3.75 12.00 -6.98
N ALA A 199 -4.12 10.86 -7.56
CA ALA A 199 -4.53 9.68 -6.82
C ALA A 199 -3.32 8.86 -6.36
N THR A 200 -3.42 8.23 -5.20
CA THR A 200 -2.35 7.40 -4.63
C THR A 200 -2.74 5.93 -4.53
N PHE A 201 -1.74 5.05 -4.47
CA PHE A 201 -1.89 3.62 -4.27
C PHE A 201 -2.67 3.30 -2.99
N GLU A 202 -2.43 4.07 -1.92
CA GLU A 202 -3.17 3.95 -0.66
C GLU A 202 -4.68 4.20 -0.86
N GLN A 203 -5.05 5.13 -1.76
CA GLN A 203 -6.45 5.36 -2.10
C GLN A 203 -7.02 4.20 -2.92
N ILE A 204 -6.25 3.61 -3.83
CA ILE A 204 -6.65 2.41 -4.59
C ILE A 204 -6.92 1.25 -3.64
N GLU A 205 -6.00 0.95 -2.72
CA GLU A 205 -6.18 -0.08 -1.69
C GLU A 205 -7.40 0.18 -0.82
N SER A 206 -7.60 1.44 -0.41
CA SER A 206 -8.79 1.84 0.35
C SER A 206 -10.09 1.57 -0.44
N HIS A 207 -10.09 1.78 -1.76
CA HIS A 207 -11.23 1.42 -2.61
C HIS A 207 -11.43 -0.09 -2.72
N LEU A 208 -10.36 -0.89 -2.80
CA LEU A 208 -10.43 -2.35 -2.85
C LEU A 208 -10.94 -2.93 -1.52
N ASN A 209 -10.42 -2.45 -0.39
CA ASN A 209 -10.84 -2.88 0.95
C ASN A 209 -12.31 -2.54 1.22
N ARG A 210 -12.80 -1.38 0.75
CA ARG A 210 -14.25 -1.07 0.85
C ARG A 210 -15.13 -2.01 0.02
N ARG A 211 -14.61 -2.60 -1.06
CA ARG A 211 -15.37 -3.56 -1.88
C ARG A 211 -15.48 -4.91 -1.19
N SER A 212 -14.43 -5.38 -0.52
CA SER A 212 -14.46 -6.65 0.23
C SER A 212 -15.42 -6.59 1.42
N LEU A 213 -15.58 -5.43 2.04
CA LEU A 213 -16.55 -5.21 3.14
C LEU A 213 -18.02 -5.19 2.67
N LYS A 214 -18.28 -4.99 1.37
CA LYS A 214 -19.64 -5.14 0.82
C LYS A 214 -19.90 -6.63 0.58
N ILE A 215 -20.59 -7.28 1.51
CA ILE A 215 -21.32 -8.53 1.21
C ILE A 215 -22.49 -8.16 0.27
N GLN A 216 -22.18 -7.95 -1.01
CA GLN A 216 -23.18 -8.10 -2.05
C GLN A 216 -23.01 -9.50 -2.61
N ARG A 217 -23.95 -10.40 -2.27
CA ARG A 217 -24.22 -11.58 -3.09
C ARG A 217 -24.63 -11.08 -4.47
N ARG A 218 -23.65 -10.85 -5.36
CA ARG A 218 -23.95 -10.55 -6.75
C ARG A 218 -24.23 -11.87 -7.45
N PRO A 219 -25.39 -12.04 -8.13
CA PRO A 219 -25.48 -13.03 -9.17
C PRO A 219 -24.39 -12.67 -10.18
N GLY A 220 -23.50 -13.62 -10.48
CA GLY A 220 -22.30 -13.44 -11.29
C GLY A 220 -22.59 -13.19 -12.78
N ASN A 221 -23.43 -12.22 -13.09
CA ASN A 221 -23.70 -11.82 -14.47
C ASN A 221 -22.77 -10.67 -14.82
N ALA A 222 -21.80 -10.95 -15.69
CA ALA A 222 -21.06 -9.92 -16.39
C ALA A 222 -22.07 -8.95 -17.05
N LYS A 223 -21.78 -7.64 -17.03
CA LYS A 223 -22.63 -6.68 -17.74
C LYS A 223 -22.53 -6.98 -19.23
N GLN A 224 -23.56 -7.65 -19.77
CA GLN A 224 -23.67 -8.15 -21.15
C GLN A 224 -23.08 -7.18 -22.20
N SER A 225 -23.37 -5.88 -22.05
CA SER A 225 -22.94 -4.84 -22.99
C SER A 225 -21.43 -4.64 -23.14
N ARG A 226 -20.61 -5.07 -22.17
CA ARG A 226 -19.14 -4.97 -22.27
C ARG A 226 -18.50 -6.25 -22.81
N THR A 227 -19.12 -7.40 -22.54
CA THR A 227 -18.69 -8.69 -23.06
C THR A 227 -18.92 -8.79 -24.57
N ASP A 228 -20.01 -8.21 -25.07
CA ASP A 228 -20.33 -8.20 -26.50
C ASP A 228 -19.33 -7.36 -27.32
N ALA A 229 -18.88 -6.22 -26.77
CA ALA A 229 -17.88 -5.38 -27.43
C ALA A 229 -16.49 -6.05 -27.45
N ALA A 230 -16.06 -6.66 -26.35
CA ALA A 230 -14.80 -7.41 -26.27
C ALA A 230 -14.81 -8.65 -27.18
N ASN A 231 -15.93 -9.40 -27.21
CA ASN A 231 -16.08 -10.56 -28.07
C ASN A 231 -16.10 -10.21 -29.56
N LYS A 232 -16.59 -9.02 -29.92
CA LYS A 232 -16.53 -8.53 -31.30
C LYS A 232 -15.07 -8.25 -31.71
N ILE A 233 -14.31 -7.58 -30.86
CA ILE A 233 -12.88 -7.30 -31.08
C ILE A 233 -12.09 -8.61 -31.25
N LEU A 234 -12.34 -9.61 -30.39
CA LEU A 234 -11.69 -10.92 -30.49
C LEU A 234 -12.04 -11.66 -31.79
N LYS A 235 -13.31 -11.61 -32.24
CA LYS A 235 -13.73 -12.23 -33.50
C LYS A 235 -13.10 -11.54 -34.72
N ASP A 236 -13.04 -10.22 -34.70
CA ASP A 236 -12.46 -9.43 -35.79
C ASP A 236 -10.94 -9.68 -35.89
N ALA A 237 -10.23 -9.76 -34.76
CA ALA A 237 -8.80 -10.09 -34.72
C ALA A 237 -8.50 -11.55 -35.16
N GLN A 238 -9.37 -12.51 -34.81
CA GLN A 238 -9.25 -13.90 -35.26
C GLN A 238 -9.51 -14.04 -36.77
N ALA A 239 -10.48 -13.29 -37.30
CA ALA A 239 -10.78 -13.26 -38.73
C ALA A 239 -9.60 -12.66 -39.54
N GLU A 240 -8.96 -11.60 -39.05
CA GLU A 240 -7.76 -11.04 -39.68
C GLU A 240 -6.56 -12.00 -39.65
N LYS A 241 -6.34 -12.73 -38.53
CA LYS A 241 -5.30 -13.76 -38.45
C LYS A 241 -5.57 -14.91 -39.43
N ALA A 242 -6.82 -15.37 -39.55
CA ALA A 242 -7.20 -16.43 -40.49
C ALA A 242 -7.05 -15.99 -41.97
N ALA A 243 -7.41 -14.74 -42.28
CA ALA A 243 -7.25 -14.19 -43.63
C ALA A 243 -5.76 -14.04 -44.03
N LYS A 244 -4.89 -13.64 -43.09
CA LYS A 244 -3.43 -13.58 -43.33
C LYS A 244 -2.81 -14.96 -43.52
N ALA A 245 -3.24 -15.96 -42.74
CA ALA A 245 -2.77 -17.35 -42.90
C ALA A 245 -3.18 -17.96 -44.25
N GLY A 246 -4.43 -17.73 -44.70
CA GLY A 246 -4.90 -18.22 -46.01
C GLY A 246 -4.23 -17.54 -47.21
N ALA A 247 -3.85 -16.27 -47.09
CA ALA A 247 -3.08 -15.57 -48.13
C ALA A 247 -1.63 -16.09 -48.25
N GLU A 248 -1.04 -16.54 -47.14
CA GLU A 248 0.33 -17.08 -47.10
C GLU A 248 0.40 -18.53 -47.64
N GLU A 249 -0.66 -19.32 -47.47
CA GLU A 249 -0.79 -20.65 -48.10
C GLU A 249 -1.04 -20.56 -49.62
N ALA A 250 -1.87 -19.62 -50.09
CA ALA A 250 -2.13 -19.41 -51.51
C ALA A 250 -0.89 -18.88 -52.28
N GLY A 251 0.00 -18.15 -51.61
CA GLY A 251 1.27 -17.68 -52.17
C GLY A 251 2.31 -18.78 -52.38
N LYS A 252 2.25 -19.89 -51.63
CA LYS A 252 3.18 -21.02 -51.75
C LYS A 252 2.76 -22.03 -52.84
N SER A 253 1.48 -22.08 -53.23
CA SER A 253 1.00 -22.97 -54.29
C SER A 253 1.18 -22.43 -55.71
N GLY A 254 1.60 -21.18 -55.88
CA GLY A 254 1.74 -20.50 -57.19
C GLY A 254 3.12 -20.57 -57.85
N SER A 255 4.09 -21.30 -57.28
CA SER A 255 5.49 -21.31 -57.74
C SER A 255 6.00 -22.70 -58.18
N VAL A 256 5.15 -23.53 -58.79
CA VAL A 256 5.58 -24.74 -59.51
C VAL A 256 4.79 -24.87 -60.81
N THR A 257 5.23 -24.14 -61.84
CA THR A 257 5.18 -24.51 -63.27
C THR A 257 6.18 -23.65 -64.02
#